data_AF-A0AAN0SRZ8-F1
#
_entry.id   AF-A0AAN0SRZ8-F1
#
_cell.length_a   1.000
_cell.length_b   1.000
_cell.length_c   1.000
_cell.angle_alpha   90.00
_cell.angle_beta   90.00
_cell.angle_gamma   90.00
#
_symmetry.space_group_name_H-M   'P 1'
#
loop_
_entity.id
_entity.type
_entity.pdbx_description
1 polymer ?
#
loop_
_entity_poly.entity_id
_entity_poly.type
_entity_poly.pdbx_seq_one_letter_code
_entity_poly.pdbx_strand_id
1 'polypeptide(L)'
;MIQAVAIEDIYQEILDGKKSRFPANTWKEDKDNELARRVTRYLIEIILKWEEEDIKRKWNTPLIVKYRLRGLLKHRYNNSPYKMIDDVYPNRFKEWEFGMTPLNFWNKEKALEILRWIIEQQEQLSDEDLLKIYNKKWIEKNKLAAPLMMYWNGSPYAMINDLYPNRFKEWELTMTPNKFWTKEKALEVLKWTIEEKESLSIEELLESYNIRWLNENNLASACQIFWNNSPYAMINDLYPNRFKEWEFKVTPARFWTKQRGLEALRWTIEEKEKLTVEQLLSVYSQKWLIKQKLWTPLKNYWNGSPYAMINDLYPNRFERNMLKGYNEK
;
A
#
# COMPACT_ATOMS: atom_id res chain seq x y z
N MET A 1 -20.18 -65.43 12.97
CA MET A 1 -19.55 -64.21 13.51
C MET A 1 -20.16 -63.03 12.78
N ILE A 2 -20.90 -62.16 13.47
CA ILE A 2 -21.49 -60.95 12.87
C ILE A 2 -20.33 -59.96 12.70
N GLN A 3 -19.97 -59.65 11.46
CA GLN A 3 -19.01 -58.58 11.16
C GLN A 3 -19.63 -57.28 11.67
N ALA A 4 -18.99 -56.63 12.65
CA ALA A 4 -19.46 -55.35 13.16
C ALA A 4 -19.48 -54.36 11.97
N VAL A 5 -20.67 -53.87 11.61
CA VAL A 5 -20.85 -52.91 10.52
C VAL A 5 -20.10 -51.63 10.91
N ALA A 6 -19.22 -51.15 10.05
CA ALA A 6 -18.47 -49.93 10.33
C ALA A 6 -19.42 -48.71 10.30
N ILE A 7 -19.12 -47.69 11.10
CA ILE A 7 -19.98 -46.49 11.15
C ILE A 7 -20.02 -45.76 9.80
N GLU A 8 -18.96 -45.87 9.01
CA GLU A 8 -18.83 -45.37 7.65
C GLU A 8 -19.79 -46.08 6.70
N ASP A 9 -20.00 -47.40 6.84
CA ASP A 9 -20.96 -48.15 6.03
C ASP A 9 -22.39 -47.69 6.32
N ILE A 10 -22.72 -47.51 7.60
CA ILE A 10 -24.03 -46.97 8.03
C ILE A 10 -24.22 -45.56 7.46
N TYR A 11 -23.17 -44.75 7.48
CA TYR A 11 -23.24 -43.41 6.93
C TYR A 11 -23.43 -43.42 5.41
N GLN A 12 -22.73 -44.29 4.68
CA GLN A 12 -22.89 -44.45 3.24
C GLN A 12 -24.32 -44.90 2.90
N GLU A 13 -24.92 -45.83 3.66
CA GLU A 13 -26.32 -46.22 3.49
C GLU A 13 -27.31 -45.05 3.70
N ILE A 14 -26.99 -44.12 4.60
CA ILE A 14 -27.80 -42.91 4.81
C ILE A 14 -27.67 -41.95 3.62
N LEU A 15 -26.47 -41.80 3.07
CA LEU A 15 -26.23 -40.96 1.90
C LEU A 15 -26.88 -41.55 0.64
N ASP A 16 -26.87 -42.88 0.51
CA ASP A 16 -27.55 -43.65 -0.56
C ASP A 16 -29.09 -43.65 -0.42
N GLY A 17 -29.63 -43.17 0.71
CA GLY A 17 -31.07 -43.18 1.00
C GLY A 17 -31.65 -44.52 1.43
N LYS A 18 -30.82 -45.54 1.66
CA LYS A 18 -31.22 -46.86 2.21
C LYS A 18 -31.65 -46.75 3.68
N LYS A 19 -31.11 -45.76 4.40
CA LYS A 19 -31.50 -45.41 5.78
C LYS A 19 -31.82 -43.93 5.89
N SER A 20 -32.80 -43.58 6.72
CA SER A 20 -33.18 -42.17 6.93
C SER A 20 -32.35 -41.45 7.99
N ARG A 21 -31.69 -42.21 8.89
CA ARG A 21 -30.88 -41.70 10.00
C ARG A 21 -29.97 -42.77 10.58
N PHE A 22 -28.98 -42.33 11.37
CA PHE A 22 -28.18 -43.21 12.22
C PHE A 22 -29.07 -43.95 13.23
N PRO A 23 -28.63 -45.14 13.69
CA PRO A 23 -29.29 -45.85 14.79
C PRO A 23 -29.57 -44.95 16.00
N ALA A 24 -30.57 -45.31 16.79
CA ALA A 24 -30.87 -44.57 18.01
C ALA A 24 -29.64 -44.55 18.94
N ASN A 25 -29.43 -43.44 19.63
CA ASN A 25 -28.35 -43.23 20.60
C ASN A 25 -26.91 -43.32 20.06
N THR A 26 -26.66 -43.50 18.75
CA THR A 26 -25.30 -43.54 18.17
C THR A 26 -24.38 -42.44 18.71
N TRP A 27 -24.85 -41.19 18.73
CA TRP A 27 -24.05 -40.06 19.23
C TRP A 27 -24.01 -39.93 20.75
N LYS A 28 -24.98 -40.49 21.47
CA LYS A 28 -24.96 -40.45 22.95
C LYS A 28 -24.00 -41.49 23.51
N GLU A 29 -23.90 -42.64 22.85
CA GLU A 29 -23.05 -43.76 23.26
C GLU A 29 -21.59 -43.62 22.80
N ASP A 30 -21.32 -42.75 21.82
CA ASP A 30 -19.98 -42.38 21.36
C ASP A 30 -19.22 -41.53 22.40
N LYS A 31 -18.84 -42.14 23.54
CA LYS A 31 -18.25 -41.42 24.68
C LYS A 31 -16.99 -40.64 24.30
N ASP A 32 -16.11 -41.25 23.49
CA ASP A 32 -14.79 -40.71 23.16
C ASP A 32 -14.76 -39.90 21.84
N ASN A 33 -15.92 -39.58 21.25
CA ASN A 33 -16.06 -38.91 19.96
C ASN A 33 -15.42 -39.69 18.77
N GLU A 34 -15.09 -40.97 18.94
CA GLU A 34 -14.39 -41.73 17.91
C GLU A 34 -15.26 -41.89 16.66
N LEU A 35 -16.54 -42.25 16.85
CA LEU A 35 -17.48 -42.41 15.73
C LEU A 35 -17.72 -41.08 15.03
N ALA A 36 -17.87 -40.00 15.80
CA ALA A 36 -18.04 -38.66 15.28
C ALA A 36 -16.84 -38.21 14.42
N ARG A 37 -15.60 -38.42 14.91
CA ARG A 37 -14.38 -38.11 14.14
C ARG A 37 -14.28 -38.93 12.87
N ARG A 38 -14.56 -40.23 12.94
CA ARG A 38 -14.50 -41.15 11.79
C ARG A 38 -15.49 -40.77 10.70
N VAL A 39 -16.75 -40.52 11.03
CA VAL A 39 -17.78 -40.10 10.08
C VAL A 39 -17.44 -38.74 9.44
N THR A 40 -16.94 -37.80 10.24
CA THR A 40 -16.55 -36.48 9.73
C THR A 40 -15.34 -36.58 8.79
N ARG A 41 -14.33 -37.36 9.17
CA ARG A 41 -13.15 -37.62 8.33
C ARG A 41 -13.53 -38.31 7.03
N TYR A 42 -14.41 -39.32 7.08
CA TYR A 42 -14.93 -40.01 5.91
C TYR A 42 -15.67 -39.04 4.96
N LEU A 43 -16.48 -38.13 5.49
CA LEU A 43 -17.12 -37.08 4.69
C LEU A 43 -16.08 -36.22 3.96
N ILE A 44 -15.07 -35.73 4.67
CA ILE A 44 -14.09 -34.78 4.12
C ILE A 44 -13.14 -35.45 3.13
N GLU A 45 -12.56 -36.59 3.51
CA GLU A 45 -11.45 -37.21 2.78
C GLU A 45 -11.93 -38.14 1.67
N ILE A 46 -13.04 -38.86 1.86
CA ILE A 46 -13.50 -39.88 0.91
C ILE A 46 -14.62 -39.37 0.01
N ILE A 47 -15.65 -38.76 0.62
CA ILE A 47 -16.84 -38.31 -0.13
C ILE A 47 -16.57 -36.98 -0.84
N LEU A 48 -16.08 -35.98 -0.10
CA LEU A 48 -15.85 -34.64 -0.62
C LEU A 48 -14.48 -34.49 -1.29
N LYS A 49 -13.49 -35.28 -0.84
CA LYS A 49 -12.09 -35.22 -1.29
C LYS A 49 -11.52 -33.80 -1.21
N TRP A 50 -11.79 -33.13 -0.09
CA TRP A 50 -11.40 -31.73 0.11
C TRP A 50 -9.97 -31.59 0.62
N GLU A 51 -9.31 -30.57 0.11
CA GLU A 51 -8.09 -30.01 0.67
C GLU A 51 -8.39 -28.96 1.75
N GLU A 52 -7.37 -28.49 2.46
CA GLU A 52 -7.52 -27.53 3.57
C GLU A 52 -8.27 -26.26 3.16
N GLU A 53 -7.98 -25.71 1.98
CA GLU A 53 -8.61 -24.48 1.51
C GLU A 53 -10.11 -24.67 1.24
N ASP A 54 -10.50 -25.86 0.79
CA ASP A 54 -11.91 -26.20 0.64
C ASP A 54 -12.62 -26.30 1.99
N ILE A 55 -11.97 -26.84 3.03
CA ILE A 55 -12.50 -26.86 4.40
C ILE A 55 -12.72 -25.42 4.88
N LYS A 56 -11.69 -24.56 4.82
CA LYS A 56 -11.77 -23.15 5.25
C LYS A 56 -12.91 -22.39 4.55
N ARG A 57 -13.07 -22.60 3.23
CA ARG A 57 -14.05 -21.86 2.43
C ARG A 57 -15.48 -22.40 2.52
N LYS A 58 -15.66 -23.73 2.57
CA LYS A 58 -16.96 -24.38 2.33
C LYS A 58 -17.54 -25.05 3.58
N TRP A 59 -16.76 -25.31 4.62
CA TRP A 59 -17.25 -25.97 5.82
C TRP A 59 -18.17 -25.06 6.64
N ASN A 60 -19.46 -25.40 6.72
CA ASN A 60 -20.47 -24.62 7.43
C ASN A 60 -21.68 -25.48 7.83
N THR A 61 -22.56 -24.95 8.68
CA THR A 61 -23.76 -25.65 9.14
C THR A 61 -24.67 -26.12 7.99
N PRO A 62 -25.00 -25.30 6.96
CA PRO A 62 -25.77 -25.77 5.81
C PRO A 62 -25.20 -27.00 5.11
N LEU A 63 -23.87 -27.06 4.90
CA LEU A 63 -23.19 -28.21 4.32
C LEU A 63 -23.36 -29.44 5.22
N ILE A 64 -23.09 -29.31 6.51
CA ILE A 64 -23.19 -30.42 7.48
C ILE A 64 -24.62 -30.97 7.53
N VAL A 65 -25.63 -30.10 7.42
CA VAL A 65 -27.04 -30.49 7.34
C VAL A 65 -27.35 -31.19 6.02
N LYS A 66 -26.84 -30.69 4.88
CA LYS A 66 -26.98 -31.30 3.54
C LYS A 66 -26.47 -32.75 3.53
N TYR A 67 -25.35 -33.00 4.19
CA TYR A 67 -24.76 -34.34 4.33
C TYR A 67 -25.30 -35.14 5.52
N ARG A 68 -26.50 -34.82 6.02
CA ARG A 68 -27.24 -35.59 7.05
C ARG A 68 -26.53 -35.70 8.42
N LEU A 69 -25.57 -34.82 8.70
CA LEU A 69 -24.81 -34.81 9.97
C LEU A 69 -25.34 -33.80 11.01
N ARG A 70 -26.57 -33.27 10.83
CA ARG A 70 -27.18 -32.33 11.79
C ARG A 70 -27.26 -32.90 13.21
N GLY A 71 -27.62 -34.18 13.35
CA GLY A 71 -27.71 -34.84 14.65
C GLY A 71 -26.35 -34.93 15.35
N LEU A 72 -25.31 -35.32 14.60
CA LEU A 72 -23.93 -35.40 15.06
C LEU A 72 -23.46 -34.02 15.57
N LEU A 73 -23.60 -32.98 14.73
CA LEU A 73 -23.21 -31.61 15.05
C LEU A 73 -23.90 -31.07 16.31
N LYS A 74 -25.20 -31.33 16.47
CA LYS A 74 -25.97 -30.91 17.65
C LYS A 74 -25.50 -31.62 18.91
N HIS A 75 -25.35 -32.95 18.86
CA HIS A 75 -25.14 -33.77 20.06
C HIS A 75 -23.69 -33.80 20.55
N ARG A 76 -22.70 -33.70 19.64
CA ARG A 76 -21.28 -33.78 20.01
C ARG A 76 -20.57 -32.44 20.07
N TYR A 77 -21.04 -31.46 19.30
CA TYR A 77 -20.32 -30.18 19.11
C TYR A 77 -21.16 -28.95 19.45
N ASN A 78 -22.31 -29.11 20.10
CA ASN A 78 -23.21 -28.01 20.49
C ASN A 78 -23.50 -27.03 19.32
N ASN A 79 -23.76 -27.57 18.13
CA ASN A 79 -23.99 -26.80 16.91
C ASN A 79 -22.80 -25.93 16.44
N SER A 80 -21.56 -26.22 16.85
CA SER A 80 -20.36 -25.52 16.37
C SER A 80 -19.66 -26.30 15.25
N PRO A 81 -19.71 -25.84 13.98
CA PRO A 81 -18.94 -26.42 12.88
C PRO A 81 -17.43 -26.40 13.14
N TYR A 82 -16.93 -25.37 13.83
CA TYR A 82 -15.51 -25.26 14.16
C TYR A 82 -15.07 -26.36 15.14
N LYS A 83 -15.78 -26.54 16.26
CA LYS A 83 -15.47 -27.63 17.22
C LYS A 83 -15.46 -29.00 16.56
N MET A 84 -16.33 -29.22 15.59
CA MET A 84 -16.38 -30.47 14.82
C MET A 84 -15.12 -30.70 13.98
N ILE A 85 -14.56 -29.65 13.37
CA ILE A 85 -13.32 -29.76 12.58
C ILE A 85 -12.08 -29.81 13.45
N ASP A 86 -12.03 -29.03 14.52
CA ASP A 86 -10.92 -29.02 15.46
C ASP A 86 -10.77 -30.38 16.17
N ASP A 87 -11.87 -31.09 16.45
CA ASP A 87 -11.78 -32.47 16.99
C ASP A 87 -11.21 -33.46 15.96
N VAL A 88 -11.49 -33.28 14.66
CA VAL A 88 -10.98 -34.17 13.60
C VAL A 88 -9.52 -33.87 13.26
N TYR A 89 -9.16 -32.59 13.25
CA TYR A 89 -7.83 -32.08 12.93
C TYR A 89 -7.36 -31.08 14.02
N PRO A 90 -6.96 -31.59 15.21
CA PRO A 90 -6.62 -30.74 16.34
C PRO A 90 -5.52 -29.74 16.03
N ASN A 91 -5.75 -28.47 16.38
CA ASN A 91 -4.80 -27.36 16.21
C ASN A 91 -4.40 -27.07 14.75
N ARG A 92 -5.07 -27.67 13.77
CA ARG A 92 -4.76 -27.46 12.34
C ARG A 92 -5.42 -26.22 11.77
N PHE A 93 -6.57 -25.82 12.32
CA PHE A 93 -7.35 -24.68 11.85
C PHE A 93 -7.64 -23.70 12.99
N LYS A 94 -7.65 -22.43 12.65
CA LYS A 94 -8.13 -21.35 13.53
C LYS A 94 -9.56 -20.99 13.17
N GLU A 95 -10.36 -20.65 14.18
CA GLU A 95 -11.78 -20.40 14.01
C GLU A 95 -12.09 -19.25 13.03
N TRP A 96 -11.20 -18.26 12.92
CA TRP A 96 -11.34 -17.12 11.99
C TRP A 96 -10.93 -17.41 10.54
N GLU A 97 -10.32 -18.56 10.26
CA GLU A 97 -9.97 -18.96 8.89
C GLU A 97 -11.18 -19.39 8.07
N PHE A 98 -12.29 -19.72 8.74
CA PHE A 98 -13.51 -20.20 8.09
C PHE A 98 -14.31 -19.05 7.48
N GLY A 99 -15.03 -19.33 6.40
CA GLY A 99 -15.84 -18.34 5.68
C GLY A 99 -16.94 -17.64 6.50
N MET A 100 -17.35 -18.21 7.63
CA MET A 100 -18.23 -17.57 8.61
C MET A 100 -17.75 -17.88 10.02
N THR A 101 -17.46 -16.83 10.80
CA THR A 101 -17.23 -16.94 12.24
C THR A 101 -18.57 -17.05 12.99
N PRO A 102 -18.64 -17.72 14.15
CA PRO A 102 -19.87 -17.80 14.92
C PRO A 102 -20.41 -16.43 15.37
N LEU A 103 -21.70 -16.40 15.69
CA LEU A 103 -22.32 -15.25 16.36
C LEU A 103 -21.53 -14.91 17.64
N ASN A 104 -21.26 -13.62 17.84
CA ASN A 104 -20.48 -13.08 18.97
C ASN A 104 -19.03 -13.58 19.05
N PHE A 105 -18.46 -14.13 17.97
CA PHE A 105 -17.06 -14.53 17.92
C PHE A 105 -16.10 -13.35 18.12
N TRP A 106 -16.42 -12.20 17.54
CA TRP A 106 -15.57 -11.01 17.54
C TRP A 106 -15.82 -10.14 18.77
N ASN A 107 -14.78 -9.86 19.54
CA ASN A 107 -14.63 -8.66 20.35
C ASN A 107 -13.39 -7.89 19.89
N LYS A 108 -13.22 -6.67 20.40
CA LYS A 108 -12.16 -5.76 19.95
C LYS A 108 -10.77 -6.34 20.24
N GLU A 109 -10.56 -6.87 21.44
CA GLU A 109 -9.30 -7.44 21.92
C GLU A 109 -8.89 -8.65 21.08
N LYS A 110 -9.81 -9.57 20.83
CA LYS A 110 -9.59 -10.77 20.02
C LYS A 110 -9.25 -10.43 18.58
N ALA A 111 -9.86 -9.39 18.01
CA ALA A 111 -9.52 -8.93 16.68
C ALA A 111 -8.09 -8.38 16.60
N LEU A 112 -7.64 -7.68 17.64
CA LEU A 112 -6.25 -7.20 17.75
C LEU A 112 -5.27 -8.36 17.99
N GLU A 113 -5.60 -9.34 18.82
CA GLU A 113 -4.78 -10.54 19.03
C GLU A 113 -4.60 -11.33 17.73
N ILE A 114 -5.67 -11.53 16.97
CA ILE A 114 -5.61 -12.20 15.66
C ILE A 114 -4.79 -11.36 14.69
N LEU A 115 -5.01 -10.04 14.61
CA LEU A 115 -4.22 -9.17 13.75
C LEU A 115 -2.73 -9.25 14.09
N ARG A 116 -2.38 -9.21 15.39
CA ARG A 116 -1.01 -9.36 15.88
C ARG A 116 -0.41 -10.69 15.45
N TRP A 117 -1.13 -11.78 15.65
CA TRP A 117 -0.66 -13.11 15.28
C TRP A 117 -0.42 -13.23 13.77
N ILE A 118 -1.31 -12.67 12.94
CA ILE A 118 -1.13 -12.67 11.49
C ILE A 118 0.14 -11.90 11.10
N ILE A 119 0.34 -10.70 11.65
CA ILE A 119 1.50 -9.85 11.35
C ILE A 119 2.79 -10.49 11.84
N GLU A 120 2.85 -10.88 13.10
CA GLU A 120 4.10 -11.25 13.78
C GLU A 120 4.46 -12.73 13.60
N GLN A 121 3.48 -13.62 13.48
CA GLN A 121 3.70 -15.07 13.50
C GLN A 121 3.45 -15.71 12.13
N GLN A 122 2.33 -15.37 11.49
CA GLN A 122 1.94 -16.00 10.22
C GLN A 122 2.71 -15.42 9.03
N GLU A 123 2.70 -14.10 8.85
CA GLU A 123 3.34 -13.42 7.72
C GLU A 123 4.71 -12.82 8.07
N GLN A 124 5.05 -12.67 9.36
CA GLN A 124 6.32 -12.13 9.86
C GLN A 124 6.72 -10.80 9.19
N LEU A 125 5.75 -9.88 9.11
CA LEU A 125 5.90 -8.62 8.39
C LEU A 125 6.77 -7.64 9.17
N SER A 126 7.71 -7.00 8.47
CA SER A 126 8.42 -5.83 8.96
C SER A 126 7.54 -4.57 8.92
N ASP A 127 8.00 -3.49 9.54
CA ASP A 127 7.33 -2.18 9.45
C ASP A 127 7.29 -1.70 7.99
N GLU A 128 8.37 -1.90 7.24
CA GLU A 128 8.44 -1.56 5.82
C GLU A 128 7.46 -2.36 4.96
N ASP A 129 7.20 -3.62 5.31
CA ASP A 129 6.21 -4.45 4.62
C ASP A 129 4.80 -3.94 4.91
N LEU A 130 4.50 -3.63 6.18
CA LEU A 130 3.20 -3.08 6.58
C LEU A 130 2.90 -1.78 5.83
N LEU A 131 3.87 -0.86 5.73
CA LEU A 131 3.68 0.39 4.99
C LEU A 131 3.30 0.16 3.51
N LYS A 132 3.74 -0.94 2.90
CA LYS A 132 3.52 -1.28 1.49
C LYS A 132 2.27 -2.11 1.22
N ILE A 133 1.87 -2.98 2.13
CA ILE A 133 0.78 -3.95 1.87
C ILE A 133 -0.43 -3.73 2.76
N TYR A 134 -0.28 -3.12 3.93
CA TYR A 134 -1.37 -2.98 4.89
C TYR A 134 -2.41 -1.97 4.40
N ASN A 135 -3.55 -2.49 3.99
CA ASN A 135 -4.71 -1.73 3.55
C ASN A 135 -5.99 -2.57 3.73
N LYS A 136 -7.14 -1.98 3.40
CA LYS A 136 -8.45 -2.65 3.51
C LYS A 136 -8.48 -4.01 2.78
N LYS A 137 -7.86 -4.13 1.60
CA LYS A 137 -7.82 -5.40 0.85
C LYS A 137 -6.99 -6.46 1.55
N TRP A 138 -5.85 -6.09 2.14
CA TRP A 138 -5.04 -7.02 2.94
C TRP A 138 -5.80 -7.50 4.18
N ILE A 139 -6.51 -6.61 4.87
CA ILE A 139 -7.37 -6.95 6.02
C ILE A 139 -8.51 -7.90 5.60
N GLU A 140 -9.16 -7.65 4.46
CA GLU A 140 -10.21 -8.50 3.89
C GLU A 140 -9.69 -9.89 3.51
N LYS A 141 -8.52 -9.97 2.87
CA LYS A 141 -7.84 -11.23 2.55
C LYS A 141 -7.60 -12.05 3.82
N ASN A 142 -7.22 -11.38 4.90
CA ASN A 142 -6.96 -11.97 6.22
C ASN A 142 -8.20 -12.12 7.10
N LYS A 143 -9.41 -12.10 6.52
CA LYS A 143 -10.70 -12.38 7.19
C LYS A 143 -11.04 -11.45 8.36
N LEU A 144 -10.42 -10.27 8.40
CA LEU A 144 -10.63 -9.26 9.45
C LEU A 144 -11.59 -8.13 9.03
N ALA A 145 -12.32 -8.30 7.91
CA ALA A 145 -13.26 -7.30 7.41
C ALA A 145 -14.41 -6.99 8.39
N ALA A 146 -14.98 -8.02 9.02
CA ALA A 146 -16.07 -7.86 9.98
C ALA A 146 -15.66 -7.06 11.23
N PRO A 147 -14.60 -7.43 11.97
CA PRO A 147 -14.18 -6.66 13.14
C PRO A 147 -13.69 -5.25 12.76
N LEU A 148 -13.05 -5.08 11.59
CA LEU A 148 -12.69 -3.75 11.07
C LEU A 148 -13.90 -2.80 11.01
N MET A 149 -15.03 -3.29 10.47
CA MET A 149 -16.26 -2.50 10.39
C MET A 149 -16.90 -2.27 11.76
N MET A 150 -16.91 -3.28 12.63
CA MET A 150 -17.58 -3.21 13.95
C MET A 150 -16.91 -2.25 14.92
N TYR A 151 -15.56 -2.22 14.96
CA TYR A 151 -14.83 -1.54 16.04
C TYR A 151 -14.00 -0.33 15.58
N TRP A 152 -13.70 -0.22 14.28
CA TRP A 152 -12.88 0.87 13.72
C TRP A 152 -13.56 1.61 12.58
N ASN A 153 -14.88 1.46 12.43
CA ASN A 153 -15.70 2.11 11.40
C ASN A 153 -15.12 1.96 9.99
N GLY A 154 -14.51 0.79 9.71
CA GLY A 154 -13.91 0.51 8.41
C GLY A 154 -12.55 1.16 8.15
N SER A 155 -11.88 1.76 9.14
CA SER A 155 -10.58 2.42 9.00
C SER A 155 -9.41 1.46 9.28
N PRO A 156 -8.62 1.07 8.25
CA PRO A 156 -7.42 0.26 8.45
C PRO A 156 -6.41 0.94 9.38
N TYR A 157 -6.19 2.26 9.19
CA TYR A 157 -5.27 3.01 10.02
C TYR A 157 -5.67 2.98 11.50
N ALA A 158 -6.95 3.19 11.81
CA ALA A 158 -7.40 3.16 13.19
C ALA A 158 -7.17 1.78 13.83
N MET A 159 -7.34 0.69 13.07
CA MET A 159 -7.09 -0.66 13.57
C MET A 159 -5.60 -0.92 13.85
N ILE A 160 -4.70 -0.58 12.93
CA ILE A 160 -3.25 -0.79 13.14
C ILE A 160 -2.67 0.15 14.20
N ASN A 161 -3.16 1.39 14.30
CA ASN A 161 -2.74 2.33 15.35
C ASN A 161 -3.23 1.89 16.73
N ASP A 162 -4.37 1.21 16.83
CA ASP A 162 -4.83 0.62 18.09
C ASP A 162 -4.00 -0.61 18.49
N LEU A 163 -3.50 -1.38 17.50
CA LEU A 163 -2.57 -2.48 17.74
C LEU A 163 -1.16 -2.02 18.14
N TYR A 164 -0.65 -1.00 17.44
CA TYR A 164 0.67 -0.40 17.59
C TYR A 164 0.57 1.13 17.73
N PRO A 165 0.21 1.64 18.92
CA PRO A 165 -0.01 3.07 19.14
C PRO A 165 1.14 3.96 18.71
N ASN A 166 0.85 4.93 17.83
CA ASN A 166 1.78 5.94 17.33
C ASN A 166 3.04 5.38 16.63
N ARG A 167 3.04 4.10 16.26
CA ARG A 167 4.15 3.49 15.53
C ARG A 167 4.18 3.92 14.06
N PHE A 168 3.00 4.17 13.49
CA PHE A 168 2.81 4.59 12.10
C PHE A 168 2.03 5.88 12.03
N LYS A 169 2.41 6.75 11.10
CA LYS A 169 1.60 7.90 10.69
C LYS A 169 0.65 7.47 9.59
N GLU A 170 -0.55 8.03 9.61
CA GLU A 170 -1.64 7.64 8.71
C GLU A 170 -1.29 7.81 7.21
N TRP A 171 -0.42 8.78 6.88
CA TRP A 171 0.05 9.04 5.52
C TRP A 171 1.21 8.15 5.07
N GLU A 172 1.82 7.39 5.98
CA GLU A 172 2.88 6.45 5.63
C GLU A 172 2.31 5.16 5.02
N LEU A 173 1.07 4.82 5.36
CA LEU A 173 0.36 3.68 4.77
C LEU A 173 -0.03 3.97 3.31
N THR A 174 -0.16 2.91 2.52
CA THR A 174 -0.53 2.99 1.09
C THR A 174 -1.82 3.76 0.76
N MET A 175 -2.74 3.88 1.71
CA MET A 175 -4.00 4.59 1.50
C MET A 175 -4.37 5.41 2.73
N THR A 176 -4.55 6.71 2.51
CA THR A 176 -5.16 7.61 3.50
C THR A 176 -6.68 7.59 3.37
N PRO A 177 -7.45 7.77 4.47
CA PRO A 177 -8.91 7.82 4.39
C PRO A 177 -9.46 8.96 3.52
N ASN A 178 -10.71 8.83 3.11
CA ASN A 178 -11.42 9.91 2.45
C ASN A 178 -11.43 11.16 3.33
N LYS A 179 -11.14 12.33 2.73
CA LYS A 179 -11.04 13.64 3.42
C LYS A 179 -9.91 13.75 4.45
N PHE A 180 -8.96 12.82 4.44
CA PHE A 180 -7.78 12.89 5.30
C PHE A 180 -6.95 14.16 5.07
N TRP A 181 -6.82 14.57 3.81
CA TRP A 181 -5.99 15.71 3.43
C TRP A 181 -6.72 17.04 3.63
N THR A 182 -6.10 17.94 4.39
CA THR A 182 -6.28 19.39 4.28
C THR A 182 -5.03 19.99 3.65
N LYS A 183 -5.11 21.24 3.19
CA LYS A 183 -3.96 21.92 2.59
C LYS A 183 -2.82 22.07 3.60
N GLU A 184 -3.14 22.44 4.83
CA GLU A 184 -2.20 22.65 5.94
C GLU A 184 -1.49 21.34 6.28
N LYS A 185 -2.26 20.26 6.44
CA LYS A 185 -1.72 18.93 6.74
C LYS A 185 -0.84 18.39 5.61
N ALA A 186 -1.19 18.65 4.36
CA ALA A 186 -0.33 18.29 3.23
C ALA A 186 1.02 19.01 3.26
N LEU A 187 1.04 20.29 3.69
CA LEU A 187 2.27 21.05 3.87
C LEU A 187 3.07 20.56 5.08
N GLU A 188 2.43 20.25 6.20
CA GLU A 188 3.07 19.65 7.38
C GLU A 188 3.75 18.33 7.03
N VAL A 189 3.05 17.45 6.32
CA VAL A 189 3.62 16.17 5.87
C VAL A 189 4.76 16.40 4.90
N LEU A 190 4.61 17.30 3.92
CA LEU A 190 5.70 17.62 2.99
C LEU A 190 6.94 18.14 3.72
N LYS A 191 6.76 19.03 4.69
CA LYS A 191 7.85 19.57 5.51
C LYS A 191 8.54 18.46 6.29
N TRP A 192 7.76 17.65 7.01
CA TRP A 192 8.27 16.51 7.77
C TRP A 192 9.04 15.53 6.88
N THR A 193 8.53 15.23 5.68
CA THR A 193 9.20 14.33 4.74
C THR A 193 10.55 14.88 4.29
N ILE A 194 10.62 16.18 3.94
CA ILE A 194 11.86 16.82 3.48
C ILE A 194 12.87 16.97 4.62
N GLU A 195 12.44 17.51 5.76
CA GLU A 195 13.34 17.97 6.83
C GLU A 195 13.69 16.85 7.82
N GLU A 196 12.78 15.93 8.12
CA GLU A 196 12.98 14.91 9.16
C GLU A 196 13.17 13.52 8.55
N LYS A 197 12.23 13.06 7.72
CA LYS A 197 12.26 11.67 7.19
C LYS A 197 13.46 11.44 6.28
N GLU A 198 13.64 12.30 5.28
CA GLU A 198 14.73 12.16 4.30
C GLU A 198 15.92 13.09 4.64
N SER A 199 15.71 14.12 5.47
CA SER A 199 16.76 15.09 5.84
C SER A 199 17.51 15.65 4.63
N LEU A 200 16.77 16.02 3.57
CA LEU A 200 17.34 16.42 2.28
C LEU A 200 18.10 17.75 2.38
N SER A 201 19.31 17.77 1.84
CA SER A 201 19.98 19.03 1.49
C SER A 201 19.22 19.78 0.39
N ILE A 202 19.52 21.07 0.22
CA ILE A 202 18.93 21.88 -0.85
C ILE A 202 19.28 21.28 -2.21
N GLU A 203 20.52 20.84 -2.39
CA GLU A 203 21.01 20.24 -3.63
C GLU A 203 20.27 18.94 -3.96
N GLU A 204 20.08 18.06 -2.98
CA GLU A 204 19.32 16.82 -3.15
C GLU A 204 17.86 17.10 -3.47
N LEU A 205 17.23 18.04 -2.76
CA LEU A 205 15.86 18.46 -2.98
C LEU A 205 15.65 18.98 -4.42
N LEU A 206 16.55 19.85 -4.91
CA LEU A 206 16.47 20.38 -6.28
C LEU A 206 16.69 19.31 -7.36
N GLU A 207 17.30 18.18 -7.01
CA GLU A 207 17.60 17.10 -7.95
C GLU A 207 16.53 15.98 -7.92
N SER A 208 15.95 15.68 -6.75
CA SER A 208 14.98 14.60 -6.57
C SER A 208 13.53 15.07 -6.63
N TYR A 209 13.21 16.28 -6.15
CA TYR A 209 11.83 16.72 -5.97
C TYR A 209 11.10 16.93 -7.29
N ASN A 210 10.06 16.13 -7.50
CA ASN A 210 9.15 16.18 -8.65
C ASN A 210 7.89 15.34 -8.34
N ILE A 211 6.98 15.20 -9.32
CA ILE A 211 5.74 14.44 -9.13
C ILE A 211 5.98 12.96 -8.82
N ARG A 212 7.08 12.36 -9.30
CA ARG A 212 7.44 10.97 -8.96
C ARG A 212 7.88 10.87 -7.50
N TRP A 213 8.71 11.78 -7.02
CA TRP A 213 9.10 11.84 -5.60
C TRP A 213 7.88 12.02 -4.69
N LEU A 214 6.91 12.85 -5.10
CA LEU A 214 5.63 12.99 -4.37
C LEU A 214 4.80 11.70 -4.38
N ASN A 215 4.82 10.91 -5.46
CA ASN A 215 4.15 9.61 -5.49
C ASN A 215 4.83 8.60 -4.55
N GLU A 216 6.16 8.54 -4.57
CA GLU A 216 6.96 7.65 -3.71
C GLU A 216 6.77 7.98 -2.21
N ASN A 217 6.39 9.22 -1.89
CA ASN A 217 6.09 9.69 -0.55
C ASN A 217 4.58 9.88 -0.25
N ASN A 218 3.68 9.25 -1.02
CA ASN A 218 2.21 9.29 -0.84
C ASN A 218 1.57 10.71 -0.83
N LEU A 219 2.27 11.73 -1.34
CA LEU A 219 1.83 13.12 -1.37
C LEU A 219 1.20 13.56 -2.71
N ALA A 220 1.27 12.71 -3.75
CA ALA A 220 0.76 13.06 -5.07
C ALA A 220 -0.75 13.36 -5.09
N SER A 221 -1.55 12.64 -4.30
CA SER A 221 -2.99 12.90 -4.18
C SER A 221 -3.27 14.28 -3.57
N ALA A 222 -2.53 14.68 -2.53
CA ALA A 222 -2.63 16.02 -1.95
C ALA A 222 -2.20 17.10 -2.94
N CYS A 223 -1.10 16.86 -3.67
CA CYS A 223 -0.61 17.73 -4.75
C CYS A 223 -1.69 17.96 -5.84
N GLN A 224 -2.38 16.89 -6.23
CA GLN A 224 -3.50 16.96 -7.17
C GLN A 224 -4.63 17.86 -6.65
N ILE A 225 -5.06 17.63 -5.41
CA ILE A 225 -6.25 18.27 -4.83
C ILE A 225 -6.04 19.79 -4.66
N PHE A 226 -4.89 20.23 -4.12
CA PHE A 226 -4.71 21.64 -3.73
C PHE A 226 -3.79 22.44 -4.65
N TRP A 227 -2.96 21.77 -5.47
CA TRP A 227 -1.98 22.42 -6.34
C TRP A 227 -2.10 21.97 -7.81
N ASN A 228 -3.21 21.33 -8.19
CA ASN A 228 -3.51 20.91 -9.55
C ASN A 228 -2.36 20.13 -10.22
N ASN A 229 -1.77 19.19 -9.48
CA ASN A 229 -0.61 18.40 -9.92
C ASN A 229 0.63 19.24 -10.25
N SER A 230 0.82 20.38 -9.59
CA SER A 230 2.04 21.18 -9.68
C SER A 230 2.92 20.96 -8.44
N PRO A 231 3.96 20.10 -8.50
CA PRO A 231 4.93 19.96 -7.42
C PRO A 231 5.56 21.30 -7.05
N TYR A 232 5.89 22.14 -8.04
CA TYR A 232 6.47 23.43 -7.75
C TYR A 232 5.51 24.33 -6.97
N ALA A 233 4.23 24.40 -7.36
CA ALA A 233 3.28 25.22 -6.62
C ALA A 233 3.17 24.76 -5.16
N MET A 234 3.22 23.44 -4.92
CA MET A 234 3.19 22.87 -3.58
C MET A 234 4.44 23.23 -2.76
N ILE A 235 5.65 23.10 -3.32
CA ILE A 235 6.89 23.43 -2.59
C ILE A 235 7.08 24.94 -2.42
N ASN A 236 6.61 25.76 -3.35
CA ASN A 236 6.61 27.22 -3.22
C ASN A 236 5.59 27.68 -2.18
N ASP A 237 4.52 26.93 -1.93
CA ASP A 237 3.59 27.22 -0.83
C ASP A 237 4.23 26.89 0.53
N LEU A 238 4.99 25.80 0.60
CA LEU A 238 5.75 25.43 1.81
C LEU A 238 6.91 26.40 2.09
N TYR A 239 7.66 26.78 1.05
CA TYR A 239 8.80 27.69 1.13
C TYR A 239 8.61 28.88 0.17
N PRO A 240 7.78 29.87 0.55
CA PRO A 240 7.44 31.01 -0.31
C PRO A 240 8.65 31.72 -0.88
N ASN A 241 8.72 31.76 -2.22
CA ASN A 241 9.73 32.47 -2.99
C ASN A 241 11.19 32.02 -2.73
N ARG A 242 11.39 30.88 -2.07
CA ARG A 242 12.72 30.35 -1.76
C ARG A 242 13.43 29.79 -2.99
N PHE A 243 12.67 29.21 -3.92
CA PHE A 243 13.19 28.54 -5.11
C PHE A 243 12.52 29.07 -6.37
N LYS A 244 13.26 29.10 -7.48
CA LYS A 244 12.74 29.29 -8.83
C LYS A 244 12.43 27.95 -9.47
N GLU A 245 11.39 27.90 -10.31
CA GLU A 245 10.98 26.66 -11.00
C GLU A 245 12.13 25.98 -11.76
N TRP A 246 13.00 26.77 -12.39
CA TRP A 246 14.13 26.27 -13.19
C TRP A 246 15.32 25.77 -12.38
N GLU A 247 15.31 25.95 -11.05
CA GLU A 247 16.35 25.36 -10.20
C GLU A 247 16.15 23.85 -10.03
N PHE A 248 14.91 23.38 -10.11
CA PHE A 248 14.58 21.95 -10.05
C PHE A 248 15.02 21.22 -11.32
N LYS A 249 15.38 19.94 -11.19
CA LYS A 249 15.78 19.09 -12.33
C LYS A 249 14.73 19.04 -13.43
N VAL A 250 13.45 19.06 -13.06
CA VAL A 250 12.32 18.96 -13.99
C VAL A 250 11.45 20.21 -13.85
N THR A 251 11.29 20.93 -14.96
CA THR A 251 10.33 22.04 -15.07
C THR A 251 9.01 21.52 -15.66
N PRO A 252 7.85 22.14 -15.34
CA PRO A 252 6.57 21.74 -15.90
C PRO A 252 6.53 21.78 -17.44
N ALA A 253 5.65 21.00 -18.05
CA ALA A 253 5.43 21.07 -19.49
C ALA A 253 4.98 22.49 -19.89
N ARG A 254 5.53 23.01 -21.00
CA ARG A 254 5.28 24.37 -21.50
C ARG A 254 5.69 25.50 -20.53
N PHE A 255 6.49 25.18 -19.51
CA PHE A 255 7.04 26.19 -18.59
C PHE A 255 7.87 27.25 -19.31
N TRP A 256 8.78 26.81 -20.19
CA TRP A 256 9.74 27.68 -20.84
C TRP A 256 9.09 28.55 -21.91
N THR A 257 9.21 29.86 -21.75
CA THR A 257 9.05 30.87 -22.81
C THR A 257 10.40 31.50 -23.12
N LYS A 258 10.52 32.21 -24.24
CA LYS A 258 11.73 32.99 -24.56
C LYS A 258 12.09 33.95 -23.41
N GLN A 259 11.10 34.67 -22.88
CA GLN A 259 11.27 35.58 -21.74
C GLN A 259 11.78 34.87 -20.49
N ARG A 260 11.15 33.77 -20.07
CA ARG A 260 11.58 33.00 -18.89
C ARG A 260 12.99 32.44 -19.05
N GLY A 261 13.37 32.05 -20.28
CA GLY A 261 14.74 31.64 -20.60
C GLY A 261 15.76 32.74 -20.32
N LEU A 262 15.47 33.98 -20.72
CA LEU A 262 16.33 35.14 -20.45
C LEU A 262 16.35 35.52 -18.97
N GLU A 263 15.19 35.48 -18.30
CA GLU A 263 15.08 35.74 -16.85
C GLU A 263 15.92 34.73 -16.05
N ALA A 264 15.79 33.44 -16.37
CA ALA A 264 16.57 32.39 -15.72
C ALA A 264 18.07 32.54 -15.98
N LEU A 265 18.47 32.93 -17.20
CA LEU A 265 19.87 33.19 -17.53
C LEU A 265 20.41 34.39 -16.75
N ARG A 266 19.67 35.51 -16.73
CA ARG A 266 20.04 36.72 -15.99
C ARG A 266 20.22 36.41 -14.50
N TRP A 267 19.21 35.78 -13.90
CA TRP A 267 19.25 35.39 -12.49
C TRP A 267 20.44 34.47 -12.18
N THR A 268 20.75 33.52 -13.07
CA THR A 268 21.90 32.63 -12.90
C THR A 268 23.23 33.39 -12.89
N ILE A 269 23.39 34.37 -13.78
CA ILE A 269 24.62 35.17 -13.90
C ILE A 269 24.73 36.16 -12.74
N GLU A 270 23.68 36.94 -12.49
CA GLU A 270 23.71 38.12 -11.65
C GLU A 270 23.46 37.81 -10.17
N GLU A 271 22.62 36.80 -9.86
CA GLU A 271 22.21 36.50 -8.49
C GLU A 271 22.79 35.19 -7.96
N LYS A 272 22.68 34.09 -8.73
CA LYS A 272 23.13 32.76 -8.28
C LYS A 272 24.64 32.66 -8.24
N GLU A 273 25.31 32.90 -9.37
CA GLU A 273 26.77 32.79 -9.46
C GLU A 273 27.50 34.13 -9.27
N LYS A 274 26.78 35.27 -9.39
CA LYS A 274 27.33 36.63 -9.25
C LYS A 274 28.60 36.84 -10.07
N LEU A 275 28.58 36.38 -11.32
CA LEU A 275 29.76 36.37 -12.19
C LEU A 275 30.15 37.78 -12.61
N THR A 276 31.44 38.11 -12.52
CA THR A 276 31.98 39.27 -13.24
C THR A 276 31.98 39.02 -14.75
N VAL A 277 32.19 40.06 -15.55
CA VAL A 277 32.28 39.92 -17.01
C VAL A 277 33.39 38.94 -17.41
N GLU A 278 34.56 39.04 -16.78
CA GLU A 278 35.72 38.19 -17.07
C GLU A 278 35.43 36.73 -16.70
N GLN A 279 34.83 36.49 -15.54
CA GLN A 279 34.43 35.16 -15.10
C GLN A 279 33.39 34.56 -16.04
N LEU A 280 32.36 35.35 -16.40
CA LEU A 280 31.32 34.93 -17.33
C LEU A 280 31.92 34.50 -18.67
N LEU A 281 32.77 35.31 -19.28
CA LEU A 281 33.42 34.98 -20.55
C LEU A 281 34.25 33.68 -20.45
N SER A 282 34.87 33.42 -19.30
CA SER A 282 35.69 32.22 -19.08
C SER A 282 34.91 30.90 -18.94
N VAL A 283 33.64 30.96 -18.51
CA VAL A 283 32.80 29.77 -18.26
C VAL A 283 31.66 29.62 -19.26
N TYR A 284 31.14 30.73 -19.79
CA TYR A 284 29.93 30.77 -20.60
C TYR A 284 30.08 29.96 -21.88
N SER A 285 29.34 28.86 -21.93
CA SER A 285 29.40 27.88 -23.01
C SER A 285 28.13 27.05 -22.99
N GLN A 286 27.87 26.29 -24.06
CA GLN A 286 26.74 25.35 -24.08
C GLN A 286 26.82 24.36 -22.91
N LYS A 287 28.03 23.87 -22.57
CA LYS A 287 28.25 22.97 -21.43
C LYS A 287 27.87 23.63 -20.10
N TRP A 288 28.24 24.90 -19.91
CA TRP A 288 27.85 25.65 -18.71
C TRP A 288 26.34 25.86 -18.66
N LEU A 289 25.69 26.23 -19.76
CA LEU A 289 24.21 26.37 -19.82
C LEU A 289 23.48 25.06 -19.51
N ILE A 290 23.99 23.91 -19.98
CA ILE A 290 23.46 22.59 -19.63
C ILE A 290 23.59 22.33 -18.13
N LYS A 291 24.76 22.63 -17.55
CA LYS A 291 25.00 22.52 -16.09
C LYS A 291 24.02 23.38 -15.28
N GLN A 292 23.64 24.55 -15.80
CA GLN A 292 22.65 25.45 -15.19
C GLN A 292 21.20 25.08 -15.52
N LYS A 293 20.93 23.90 -16.09
CA LYS A 293 19.58 23.42 -16.46
C LYS A 293 18.87 24.28 -17.52
N LEU A 294 19.62 25.05 -18.32
CA LEU A 294 19.09 25.96 -19.37
C LEU A 294 19.10 25.37 -20.79
N TRP A 295 19.34 24.06 -20.94
CA TRP A 295 19.37 23.42 -22.27
C TRP A 295 18.05 23.52 -23.03
N THR A 296 16.93 23.21 -22.38
CA THR A 296 15.60 23.23 -23.01
C THR A 296 15.25 24.59 -23.62
N PRO A 297 15.32 25.71 -22.88
CA PRO A 297 15.05 27.02 -23.47
C PRO A 297 16.09 27.41 -24.54
N LEU A 298 17.38 27.11 -24.32
CA LEU A 298 18.45 27.36 -25.30
C LEU A 298 18.15 26.70 -26.66
N LYS A 299 17.77 25.42 -26.63
CA LYS A 299 17.45 24.64 -27.83
C LYS A 299 16.22 25.20 -28.54
N ASN A 300 15.16 25.49 -27.79
CA ASN A 300 13.85 25.84 -28.36
C ASN A 300 13.78 27.26 -28.93
N TYR A 301 14.49 28.22 -28.34
CA TYR A 301 14.35 29.65 -28.70
C TYR A 301 15.60 30.26 -29.34
N TRP A 302 16.76 29.62 -29.22
CA TRP A 302 18.02 30.11 -29.79
C TRP A 302 18.76 29.03 -30.61
N ASN A 303 18.05 27.99 -31.05
CA ASN A 303 18.58 26.89 -31.86
C ASN A 303 19.85 26.25 -31.27
N GLY A 304 19.98 26.23 -29.95
CA GLY A 304 21.15 25.67 -29.27
C GLY A 304 22.37 26.60 -29.20
N SER A 305 22.28 27.86 -29.65
CA SER A 305 23.41 28.81 -29.71
C SER A 305 23.57 29.63 -28.42
N PRO A 306 24.64 29.41 -27.61
CA PRO A 306 24.93 30.25 -26.44
C PRO A 306 25.10 31.71 -26.81
N TYR A 307 25.79 32.02 -27.92
CA TYR A 307 25.98 33.40 -28.37
C TYR A 307 24.65 34.10 -28.64
N ALA A 308 23.73 33.44 -29.35
CA ALA A 308 22.43 34.05 -29.65
C ALA A 308 21.64 34.34 -28.36
N MET A 309 21.70 33.46 -27.36
CA MET A 309 21.01 33.64 -26.09
C MET A 309 21.60 34.78 -25.26
N ILE A 310 22.92 34.87 -25.13
CA ILE A 310 23.56 35.94 -24.35
C ILE A 310 23.49 37.30 -25.04
N ASN A 311 23.56 37.35 -26.37
CA ASN A 311 23.37 38.58 -27.12
C ASN A 311 21.92 39.08 -27.03
N ASP A 312 20.95 38.19 -26.94
CA ASP A 312 19.55 38.57 -26.74
C ASP A 312 19.30 39.06 -25.29
N LEU A 313 20.04 38.53 -24.30
CA LEU A 313 20.02 39.05 -22.93
C LEU A 313 20.73 40.40 -22.77
N TYR A 314 21.90 40.55 -23.38
CA TYR A 314 22.74 41.75 -23.35
C TYR A 314 23.11 42.19 -24.78
N PRO A 315 22.20 42.89 -25.49
CA PRO A 315 22.40 43.27 -26.89
C PRO A 315 23.71 44.03 -27.11
N ASN A 316 24.51 43.54 -28.07
CA ASN A 316 25.77 44.16 -28.51
C ASN A 316 26.83 44.34 -27.40
N ARG A 317 26.68 43.65 -26.26
CA ARG A 317 27.64 43.73 -25.15
C ARG A 317 28.87 42.83 -25.36
N PHE A 318 28.71 41.72 -26.08
CA PHE A 318 29.74 40.71 -26.29
C PHE A 318 29.88 40.38 -27.77
N GLU A 319 31.11 40.35 -28.28
CA GLU A 319 31.40 39.83 -29.61
C GLU A 319 31.45 38.30 -29.60
N ARG A 320 31.18 37.68 -30.74
CA ARG A 320 31.09 36.21 -30.85
C ARG A 320 32.40 35.51 -30.50
N ASN A 321 33.53 36.07 -30.94
CA ASN A 321 34.89 35.59 -30.69
C ASN A 321 35.33 35.69 -29.21
N MET A 322 34.62 36.48 -28.37
CA MET A 322 34.92 36.60 -26.95
C MET A 322 34.43 35.39 -26.14
N LEU A 323 33.47 34.63 -26.68
CA LEU A 323 32.88 33.51 -25.97
C LEU A 323 33.68 32.22 -26.16
N LYS A 324 33.81 31.46 -25.07
CA LYS A 324 34.50 30.18 -25.05
C LYS A 324 33.93 29.20 -26.09
N GLY A 325 34.79 28.77 -27.01
CA GLY A 325 34.46 27.83 -28.09
C GLY A 325 34.07 28.49 -29.41
N TYR A 326 34.07 29.83 -29.48
CA TYR A 326 33.83 30.61 -30.70
C TYR A 326 35.07 31.38 -31.20
N ASN A 327 36.22 31.20 -30.53
CA ASN A 327 37.48 31.77 -30.99
C ASN A 327 37.80 31.22 -32.39
N GLU A 328 38.08 32.12 -33.34
CA GLU A 328 38.64 31.74 -34.63
C GLU A 328 39.99 31.04 -34.39
N LYS A 329 40.20 29.92 -35.09
CA LYS A 329 41.50 29.24 -35.13
C LYS A 329 42.50 30.06 -35.93
#